data_AF-A0A345HZU7-F1
#
_entry.id   AF-A0A345HZU7-F1
#
_cell.length_a   1.000
_cell.length_b   1.000
_cell.length_c   1.000
_cell.angle_alpha   90.00
_cell.angle_beta   90.00
_cell.angle_gamma   90.00
#
_symmetry.space_group_name_H-M   'P 1'
#
loop_
_entity.id
_entity.type
_entity.pdbx_description
1 polymer ?
#
loop_
_entity_poly.entity_id
_entity_poly.type
_entity_poly.pdbx_seq_one_letter_code
_entity_poly.pdbx_strand_id
1 'polypeptide(L)'
;MMLRGRHVEQDGPMVLRGVRETSYYYPPYDYDCPSAPQLHARLSVTEDLIVAWNFGEIAPEVLLEELHTACELVLEELVNKRAKKLSFAQLIAAAAEAGLFHGAHDSEPSTTELLEDLKDLRKNVRHRAAEGARPWLEKRWEHVSVCLERLVRHVNEQNSQSPVTPR
;
A
#
# COMPACT_ATOMS: atom_id res chain seq x y z
N MET A 1 28.29 -17.53 0.22
CA MET A 1 27.00 -17.52 0.94
C MET A 1 25.94 -17.13 -0.08
N MET A 2 25.06 -18.07 -0.48
CA MET A 2 24.00 -17.83 -1.47
C MET A 2 22.70 -17.54 -0.73
N LEU A 3 22.06 -16.40 -1.01
CA LEU A 3 20.77 -16.03 -0.44
C LEU A 3 19.79 -15.59 -1.55
N ARG A 4 18.50 -15.72 -1.25
CA ARG A 4 17.37 -15.88 -2.19
C ARG A 4 16.41 -14.67 -2.09
N GLY A 5 15.98 -14.06 -3.21
CA GLY A 5 15.04 -12.91 -3.24
C GLY A 5 14.14 -12.88 -4.50
N ARG A 6 13.06 -12.07 -4.49
CA ARG A 6 11.99 -12.02 -5.53
C ARG A 6 12.17 -10.86 -6.51
N HIS A 7 11.90 -11.11 -7.79
CA HIS A 7 11.80 -10.09 -8.85
C HIS A 7 10.34 -9.62 -8.97
N VAL A 8 10.10 -8.29 -8.94
CA VAL A 8 8.75 -7.69 -8.90
C VAL A 8 7.93 -7.97 -10.16
N GLU A 9 8.59 -8.27 -11.28
CA GLU A 9 7.96 -8.54 -12.58
C GLU A 9 7.59 -10.02 -12.83
N GLN A 10 7.78 -10.91 -11.85
CA GLN A 10 7.64 -12.36 -12.07
C GLN A 10 6.47 -12.98 -11.26
N ASP A 11 5.42 -13.36 -11.97
CA ASP A 11 4.20 -14.01 -11.45
C ASP A 11 4.26 -15.54 -11.53
N GLY A 12 5.22 -16.16 -10.82
CA GLY A 12 5.32 -17.62 -10.76
C GLY A 12 6.23 -18.15 -9.64
N PRO A 13 6.21 -19.47 -9.36
CA PRO A 13 6.99 -20.08 -8.28
C PRO A 13 8.49 -19.86 -8.47
N MET A 14 9.12 -19.33 -7.41
CA MET A 14 10.43 -18.70 -7.42
C MET A 14 11.58 -19.71 -7.61
N VAL A 15 12.25 -19.69 -8.77
CA VAL A 15 13.52 -20.42 -8.97
C VAL A 15 14.67 -19.54 -8.51
N LEU A 16 15.52 -20.10 -7.66
CA LEU A 16 16.42 -19.36 -6.79
C LEU A 16 17.76 -19.19 -7.49
N ARG A 17 18.11 -17.96 -7.88
CA ARG A 17 19.36 -17.63 -8.59
C ARG A 17 20.20 -16.64 -7.76
N GLY A 18 21.53 -16.77 -7.84
CA GLY A 18 22.46 -15.88 -7.15
C GLY A 18 22.56 -14.52 -7.85
N VAL A 19 22.32 -13.44 -7.10
CA VAL A 19 22.42 -12.05 -7.56
C VAL A 19 23.64 -11.40 -6.89
N ARG A 20 24.34 -10.50 -7.60
CA ARG A 20 25.59 -9.85 -7.13
C ARG A 20 25.38 -8.56 -6.34
N GLU A 21 24.16 -8.04 -6.32
CA GLU A 21 23.75 -6.87 -5.53
C GLU A 21 22.54 -7.27 -4.67
N THR A 22 22.61 -6.99 -3.38
CA THR A 22 21.63 -7.43 -2.38
C THR A 22 21.17 -6.23 -1.55
N SER A 23 19.90 -5.85 -1.64
CA SER A 23 19.23 -5.07 -0.60
C SER A 23 18.83 -6.04 0.53
N TYR A 24 19.39 -5.83 1.72
CA TYR A 24 19.31 -6.76 2.85
C TYR A 24 18.02 -6.66 3.69
N TYR A 25 16.92 -6.18 3.13
CA TYR A 25 15.65 -6.13 3.84
C TYR A 25 14.57 -6.80 3.01
N TYR A 26 13.82 -7.67 3.69
CA TYR A 26 12.46 -8.07 3.34
C TYR A 26 11.78 -6.88 2.63
N PRO A 27 11.29 -7.06 1.38
CA PRO A 27 11.39 -6.03 0.34
C PRO A 27 11.01 -4.67 0.91
N PRO A 28 11.89 -3.66 0.87
CA PRO A 28 11.46 -2.31 1.20
C PRO A 28 10.40 -1.98 0.17
N TYR A 29 9.15 -1.93 0.60
CA TYR A 29 8.10 -1.38 -0.24
C TYR A 29 8.54 0.04 -0.57
N ASP A 30 8.62 0.35 -1.85
CA ASP A 30 9.10 1.66 -2.28
C ASP A 30 7.96 2.67 -2.19
N TYR A 31 7.89 3.38 -1.06
CA TYR A 31 6.93 4.46 -0.85
C TYR A 31 7.53 5.84 -1.11
N ASP A 32 8.66 5.91 -1.83
CA ASP A 32 9.24 7.20 -2.21
C ASP A 32 8.26 7.98 -3.06
N CYS A 33 7.85 9.15 -2.57
CA CYS A 33 6.96 10.05 -3.28
C CYS A 33 7.54 11.47 -3.30
N PRO A 34 8.70 11.68 -3.94
CA PRO A 34 9.40 12.97 -3.93
C PRO A 34 8.54 14.10 -4.53
N SER A 35 7.59 13.74 -5.38
CA SER A 35 6.65 14.67 -5.99
C SER A 35 5.54 15.17 -5.06
N ALA A 36 5.27 14.46 -3.95
CA ALA A 36 4.32 14.84 -2.91
C ALA A 36 4.98 14.73 -1.51
N PRO A 37 5.79 15.73 -1.08
CA PRO A 37 6.62 15.63 0.12
C PRO A 37 5.88 15.34 1.41
N GLN A 38 4.64 15.83 1.55
CA GLN A 38 3.80 15.55 2.73
C GLN A 38 3.33 14.09 2.77
N LEU A 39 2.96 13.54 1.61
CA LEU A 39 2.57 12.15 1.48
C LEU A 39 3.78 11.25 1.73
N HIS A 40 4.93 11.57 1.15
CA HIS A 40 6.18 10.83 1.38
C HIS A 40 6.56 10.76 2.86
N ALA A 41 6.56 11.90 3.56
CA ALA A 41 6.86 11.93 5.00
C ALA A 41 5.85 11.13 5.84
N ARG A 42 4.60 10.98 5.37
CA ARG A 42 3.59 10.18 6.05
C ARG A 42 3.77 8.69 5.78
N LEU A 43 4.19 8.32 4.58
CA LEU A 43 4.42 6.95 4.18
C LEU A 43 5.69 6.36 4.79
N SER A 44 6.72 7.19 5.09
CA SER A 44 7.88 6.71 5.85
C SER A 44 7.49 6.17 7.24
N VAL A 45 6.46 6.76 7.87
CA VAL A 45 5.91 6.25 9.13
C VAL A 45 5.23 4.88 8.92
N THR A 46 4.58 4.68 7.76
CA THR A 46 3.99 3.38 7.40
C THR A 46 5.07 2.31 7.24
N GLU A 47 6.21 2.64 6.61
CA GLU A 47 7.36 1.73 6.49
C GLU A 47 7.90 1.31 7.87
N ASP A 48 8.13 2.28 8.76
CA ASP A 48 8.60 2.02 10.12
C ASP A 48 7.64 1.09 10.89
N LEU A 49 6.33 1.30 10.75
CA LEU A 49 5.32 0.47 11.42
C LEU A 49 5.22 -0.94 10.82
N ILE A 50 5.43 -1.11 9.52
CA ILE A 50 5.54 -2.42 8.89
C ILE A 50 6.75 -3.18 9.44
N VAL A 51 7.90 -2.50 9.59
CA VAL A 51 9.10 -3.09 10.19
C VAL A 51 8.82 -3.49 11.63
N ALA A 52 8.24 -2.60 12.44
CA ALA A 52 7.92 -2.88 13.84
C ALA A 52 6.91 -4.03 13.99
N TRP A 53 5.95 -4.16 13.07
CA TRP A 53 5.03 -5.30 13.03
C TRP A 53 5.76 -6.62 12.82
N ASN A 54 6.72 -6.66 11.91
CA ASN A 54 7.50 -7.86 11.61
C ASN A 54 8.33 -8.32 12.83
N PHE A 55 8.70 -7.41 13.73
CA PHE A 55 9.34 -7.72 15.00
C PHE A 55 8.36 -7.95 16.17
N GLY A 56 7.05 -7.85 15.93
CA GLY A 56 6.03 -8.01 16.97
C GLY A 56 5.99 -6.87 17.98
N GLU A 57 6.52 -5.70 17.63
CA GLU A 57 6.69 -4.56 18.54
C GLU A 57 5.46 -3.65 18.60
N ILE A 58 4.49 -3.85 17.71
CA ILE A 58 3.27 -3.04 17.66
C ILE A 58 2.00 -3.88 17.78
N ALA A 59 0.96 -3.25 18.31
CA ALA A 59 -0.37 -3.84 18.39
C ALA A 59 -0.97 -3.97 16.97
N PRO A 60 -1.69 -5.08 16.68
CA PRO A 60 -2.35 -5.28 15.38
C PRO A 60 -3.28 -4.14 14.98
N GLU A 61 -3.98 -3.56 15.94
CA GLU A 61 -4.93 -2.46 15.71
C GLU A 61 -4.22 -1.20 15.22
N VAL A 62 -2.98 -0.97 15.66
CA VAL A 62 -2.15 0.16 15.23
C VAL A 62 -1.76 -0.02 13.77
N LEU A 63 -1.25 -1.20 13.39
CA LEU A 63 -0.90 -1.46 11.99
C LEU A 63 -2.14 -1.42 11.08
N LEU A 64 -3.26 -1.95 11.53
CA LEU A 64 -4.51 -1.95 10.76
C LEU A 64 -5.00 -0.52 10.46
N GLU A 65 -5.00 0.34 11.48
CA GLU A 65 -5.35 1.76 11.32
C GLU A 65 -4.35 2.47 10.41
N GLU A 66 -3.06 2.18 10.57
CA GLU A 66 -1.99 2.76 9.77
C GLU A 66 -2.13 2.41 8.28
N LEU A 67 -2.26 1.13 7.95
CA LEU A 67 -2.41 0.67 6.57
C LEU A 67 -3.68 1.26 5.91
N HIS A 68 -4.79 1.33 6.65
CA HIS A 68 -6.00 2.00 6.16
C HIS A 68 -5.72 3.48 5.87
N THR A 69 -5.08 4.20 6.79
CA THR A 69 -4.78 5.63 6.65
C THR A 69 -3.84 5.89 5.48
N ALA A 70 -2.81 5.08 5.31
CA ALA A 70 -1.89 5.17 4.19
C ALA A 70 -2.63 5.01 2.86
N CYS A 71 -3.49 3.99 2.73
CA CYS A 71 -4.29 3.78 1.52
C CYS A 71 -5.22 4.96 1.25
N GLU A 72 -5.87 5.48 2.28
CA GLU A 72 -6.78 6.63 2.15
C GLU A 72 -6.06 7.85 1.60
N LEU A 73 -4.90 8.20 2.16
CA LEU A 73 -4.12 9.37 1.73
C LEU A 73 -3.58 9.24 0.31
N VAL A 74 -3.06 8.06 -0.07
CA VAL A 74 -2.57 7.85 -1.44
C VAL A 74 -3.73 7.93 -2.44
N LEU A 75 -4.89 7.36 -2.11
CA LEU A 75 -6.07 7.46 -2.96
C LEU A 75 -6.59 8.90 -3.03
N GLU A 76 -6.60 9.66 -1.93
CA GLU A 76 -6.96 11.07 -1.93
C GLU A 76 -6.07 11.87 -2.90
N GLU A 77 -4.76 11.65 -2.86
CA GLU A 77 -3.80 12.28 -3.77
C GLU A 77 -4.08 11.91 -5.24
N LEU A 78 -4.38 10.64 -5.52
CA LEU A 78 -4.60 10.14 -6.89
C LEU A 78 -5.90 10.60 -7.53
N VAL A 79 -7.02 10.53 -6.78
CA VAL A 79 -8.37 10.68 -7.35
C VAL A 79 -9.14 11.87 -6.81
N ASN A 80 -8.77 12.42 -5.65
CA ASN A 80 -9.53 13.49 -5.02
C ASN A 80 -8.99 14.90 -5.36
N LYS A 81 -8.96 15.22 -6.65
CA LYS A 81 -8.52 16.54 -7.17
C LYS A 81 -9.51 17.68 -6.90
N ARG A 82 -10.63 17.43 -6.21
CA ARG A 82 -11.69 18.41 -5.91
C ARG A 82 -11.82 18.57 -4.40
N ALA A 83 -12.17 19.77 -3.93
CA ALA A 83 -12.28 20.11 -2.50
C ALA A 83 -13.41 19.37 -1.72
N LYS A 84 -14.05 18.35 -2.29
CA LYS A 84 -15.08 17.57 -1.60
C LYS A 84 -14.42 16.38 -0.92
N LYS A 85 -14.66 16.23 0.39
CA LYS A 85 -14.21 15.05 1.13
C LYS A 85 -14.97 13.82 0.65
N LEU A 86 -14.28 12.90 -0.02
CA LEU A 86 -14.79 11.58 -0.39
C LEU A 86 -14.61 10.63 0.80
N SER A 87 -15.53 9.68 0.96
CA SER A 87 -15.33 8.55 1.87
C SER A 87 -14.34 7.54 1.27
N PHE A 88 -13.69 6.73 2.11
CA PHE A 88 -12.78 5.70 1.64
C PHE A 88 -13.39 4.76 0.58
N ALA A 89 -14.66 4.36 0.73
CA ALA A 89 -15.36 3.57 -0.29
C ALA A 89 -15.52 4.31 -1.64
N GLN A 90 -15.74 5.63 -1.61
CA GLN A 90 -15.82 6.45 -2.81
C GLN A 90 -14.44 6.65 -3.46
N LEU A 91 -13.37 6.71 -2.65
CA LEU A 91 -12.00 6.75 -3.14
C LEU A 91 -11.63 5.46 -3.87
N ILE A 92 -11.96 4.30 -3.29
CA ILE A 92 -11.77 2.99 -3.94
C ILE A 92 -12.52 2.93 -5.27
N ALA A 93 -13.80 3.32 -5.30
CA ALA A 93 -14.60 3.33 -6.51
C ALA A 93 -14.02 4.25 -7.59
N ALA A 94 -13.64 5.48 -7.24
CA ALA A 94 -13.05 6.43 -8.18
C ALA A 94 -11.69 5.95 -8.72
N ALA A 95 -10.87 5.28 -7.90
CA ALA A 95 -9.61 4.69 -8.34
C ALA A 95 -9.81 3.49 -9.28
N ALA A 96 -10.81 2.65 -9.00
CA ALA A 96 -11.20 1.58 -9.91
C ALA A 96 -11.69 2.12 -11.27
N GLU A 97 -12.57 3.15 -11.25
CA GLU A 97 -13.06 3.82 -12.46
C GLU A 97 -11.95 4.49 -13.26
N ALA A 98 -10.95 5.07 -12.59
CA ALA A 98 -9.76 5.65 -13.21
C ALA A 98 -8.77 4.58 -13.71
N GLY A 99 -9.03 3.30 -13.44
CA GLY A 99 -8.22 2.19 -13.87
C GLY A 99 -6.89 2.04 -13.12
N LEU A 100 -6.77 2.60 -11.91
CA LEU A 100 -5.55 2.54 -11.10
C LEU A 100 -5.30 1.16 -10.47
N PHE A 101 -6.22 0.21 -10.65
CA PHE A 101 -6.10 -1.17 -10.18
C PHE A 101 -5.73 -2.16 -11.30
N HIS A 102 -5.54 -1.70 -12.55
CA HIS A 102 -5.13 -2.57 -13.66
C HIS A 102 -3.69 -3.07 -13.47
N GLY A 103 -3.41 -4.30 -13.92
CA GLY A 103 -2.13 -4.98 -13.69
C GLY A 103 -2.07 -5.81 -12.39
N ALA A 104 -3.13 -5.78 -11.57
CA ALA A 104 -3.32 -6.69 -10.43
C ALA A 104 -4.01 -8.02 -10.82
N HIS A 105 -4.05 -8.35 -12.12
CA HIS A 105 -4.94 -9.37 -12.70
C HIS A 105 -4.70 -10.81 -12.21
N ASP A 106 -3.60 -11.11 -11.52
CA ASP A 106 -3.28 -12.47 -11.05
C ASP A 106 -3.13 -12.60 -9.52
N SER A 107 -3.50 -11.57 -8.74
CA SER A 107 -3.46 -11.61 -7.28
C SER A 107 -4.87 -11.75 -6.70
N GLU A 108 -5.21 -12.92 -6.15
CA GLU A 108 -6.37 -13.08 -5.26
C GLU A 108 -5.98 -12.66 -3.82
N PRO A 109 -6.72 -11.77 -3.16
CA PRO A 109 -7.96 -11.09 -3.58
C PRO A 109 -7.66 -9.89 -4.50
N SER A 110 -8.67 -9.47 -5.27
CA SER A 110 -8.55 -8.26 -6.07
C SER A 110 -8.27 -7.03 -5.19
N THR A 111 -7.62 -6.01 -5.75
CA THR A 111 -7.30 -4.78 -5.02
C THR A 111 -8.53 -4.12 -4.39
N THR A 112 -9.65 -4.10 -5.11
CA THR A 112 -10.92 -3.57 -4.59
C THR A 112 -11.40 -4.35 -3.37
N GLU A 113 -11.46 -5.68 -3.47
CA GLU A 113 -11.87 -6.55 -2.35
C GLU A 113 -10.93 -6.39 -1.16
N LEU A 114 -9.62 -6.34 -1.39
CA LEU A 114 -8.62 -6.15 -0.35
C LEU A 114 -8.83 -4.86 0.45
N LEU A 115 -9.08 -3.75 -0.25
CA LEU A 115 -9.29 -2.44 0.38
C LEU A 115 -10.67 -2.33 1.04
N GLU A 116 -11.70 -2.98 0.48
CA GLU A 116 -13.02 -3.08 1.12
C GLU A 116 -12.98 -3.92 2.40
N ASP A 117 -12.29 -5.05 2.39
CA ASP A 117 -12.03 -5.89 3.56
C ASP A 117 -11.29 -5.10 4.65
N LEU A 118 -10.25 -4.35 4.26
CA LEU A 118 -9.47 -3.50 5.17
C LEU A 118 -10.37 -2.45 5.84
N LYS A 119 -11.21 -1.75 5.06
CA LYS A 119 -12.18 -0.76 5.54
C LYS A 119 -13.15 -1.37 6.55
N ASP A 120 -13.76 -2.50 6.20
CA ASP A 120 -14.79 -3.13 7.02
C ASP A 120 -14.21 -3.73 8.30
N LEU A 121 -13.04 -4.36 8.22
CA LEU A 121 -12.33 -4.86 9.40
C LEU A 121 -11.96 -3.72 10.34
N ARG A 122 -11.33 -2.65 9.83
CA ARG A 122 -10.95 -1.48 10.63
C ARG A 122 -12.16 -0.84 11.33
N LYS A 123 -13.29 -0.72 10.63
CA LYS A 123 -14.56 -0.24 11.21
C LYS A 123 -15.05 -1.15 12.34
N ASN A 124 -15.01 -2.47 12.14
CA ASN A 124 -15.45 -3.44 13.13
C ASN A 124 -14.56 -3.45 14.38
N VAL A 125 -13.23 -3.45 14.20
CA VAL A 125 -12.26 -3.37 15.30
C VAL A 125 -12.47 -2.09 16.11
N ARG A 126 -12.57 -0.93 15.44
CA ARG A 126 -12.74 0.37 16.11
C ARG A 126 -14.06 0.53 16.85
N HIS A 127 -15.18 0.09 16.27
CA HIS A 127 -16.51 0.40 16.80
C HIS A 127 -17.18 -0.76 17.55
N ARG A 128 -16.73 -1.99 17.35
CA ARG A 128 -17.36 -3.18 17.93
C ARG A 128 -16.41 -3.96 18.84
N ALA A 129 -15.19 -3.44 19.08
CA ALA A 129 -14.12 -4.15 19.77
C ALA A 129 -13.96 -5.58 19.22
N ALA A 130 -14.16 -5.73 17.91
CA ALA A 130 -14.13 -7.04 17.27
C ALA A 130 -12.68 -7.56 17.27
N GLU A 131 -12.52 -8.84 17.64
CA GLU A 131 -11.27 -9.55 17.39
C GLU A 131 -11.11 -9.80 15.89
N GLY A 132 -9.86 -9.92 15.43
CA GLY A 132 -9.59 -10.28 14.03
C GLY A 132 -8.50 -9.47 13.33
N ALA A 133 -8.04 -8.36 13.92
CA ALA A 133 -6.96 -7.55 13.37
C ALA A 133 -5.69 -8.38 13.12
N ARG A 134 -5.19 -9.09 14.14
CA ARG A 134 -4.02 -9.96 14.04
C ARG A 134 -4.15 -11.06 12.96
N PRO A 135 -5.16 -11.96 13.01
CA PRO A 135 -5.24 -13.06 12.05
C PRO A 135 -5.50 -12.61 10.61
N TRP A 136 -6.10 -11.44 10.41
CA TRP A 136 -6.23 -10.85 9.08
C TRP A 136 -4.89 -10.27 8.61
N LEU A 137 -4.23 -9.47 9.46
CA LEU A 137 -2.94 -8.87 9.14
C LEU A 137 -1.91 -9.93 8.78
N GLU A 138 -1.76 -10.98 9.59
CA GLU A 138 -0.86 -12.12 9.33
C GLU A 138 -1.01 -12.74 7.92
N LYS A 139 -2.18 -12.59 7.28
CA LYS A 139 -2.45 -13.09 5.93
C LYS A 139 -2.38 -12.02 4.83
N ARG A 140 -2.66 -10.77 5.16
CA ARG A 140 -3.02 -9.72 4.19
C ARG A 140 -2.14 -8.49 4.22
N TRP A 141 -1.34 -8.27 5.27
CA TRP A 141 -0.55 -7.04 5.41
C TRP A 141 0.39 -6.81 4.21
N GLU A 142 1.02 -7.87 3.70
CA GLU A 142 1.90 -7.80 2.51
C GLU A 142 1.13 -7.38 1.26
N HIS A 143 -0.08 -7.90 1.08
CA HIS A 143 -0.92 -7.57 -0.08
C HIS A 143 -1.30 -6.10 -0.08
N VAL A 144 -1.62 -5.55 1.10
CA VAL A 144 -1.91 -4.11 1.25
C VAL A 144 -0.66 -3.28 0.98
N SER A 145 0.50 -3.75 1.44
CA SER A 145 1.76 -3.04 1.26
C SER A 145 2.20 -2.99 -0.22
N VAL A 146 1.99 -4.09 -0.98
CA VAL A 146 2.18 -4.11 -2.44
C VAL A 146 1.16 -3.21 -3.15
N CYS A 147 -0.10 -3.21 -2.69
CA CYS A 147 -1.12 -2.31 -3.22
C CYS A 147 -0.70 -0.84 -3.05
N LEU A 148 -0.23 -0.46 -1.87
CA LEU A 148 0.28 0.88 -1.57
C LEU A 148 1.44 1.25 -2.50
N GLU A 149 2.44 0.38 -2.66
CA GLU A 149 3.59 0.63 -3.53
C GLU A 149 3.15 0.91 -4.98
N ARG A 150 2.22 0.11 -5.51
CA ARG A 150 1.66 0.31 -6.86
C ARG A 150 0.93 1.64 -6.99
N LEU A 151 0.14 2.02 -5.99
CA LEU A 151 -0.57 3.30 -5.99
C LEU A 151 0.40 4.49 -5.89
N VAL A 152 1.47 4.39 -5.08
CA VAL A 152 2.51 5.43 -4.98
C VAL A 152 3.23 5.62 -6.32
N ARG A 153 3.52 4.53 -7.05
CA ARG A 153 4.08 4.64 -8.42
C ARG A 153 3.18 5.47 -9.33
N HIS A 154 1.86 5.28 -9.28
CA HIS A 154 0.94 6.12 -10.03
C HIS A 154 0.98 7.60 -9.61
N VAL A 155 1.19 7.91 -8.33
CA VAL A 155 1.35 9.31 -7.88
C VAL A 155 2.58 9.93 -8.56
N ASN A 156 3.70 9.21 -8.54
CA ASN A 156 4.94 9.68 -9.16
C ASN A 156 4.81 9.84 -10.69
N GLU A 157 4.10 8.94 -11.35
CA GLU A 157 3.80 9.03 -12.79
C GLU A 157 2.94 10.26 -13.13
N GLN A 158 1.85 10.50 -12.39
CA GLN A 158 0.97 11.65 -12.62
C GLN A 158 1.69 13.00 -12.44
N ASN A 159 2.56 13.09 -11.44
CA ASN A 159 3.30 14.32 -11.16
C ASN A 159 4.45 14.55 -12.14
N SER A 160 5.06 13.49 -12.67
CA SER A 160 6.08 13.58 -13.73
C SER A 160 5.52 14.07 -15.07
N GLN A 161 4.21 13.88 -15.31
CA GLN A 161 3.53 14.28 -16.55
C GLN A 161 2.88 15.68 -16.49
N SER A 162 2.90 16.35 -15.33
CA SER A 162 2.37 17.71 -15.20
C SER A 162 3.44 18.73 -15.63
N PRO A 163 3.29 19.44 -16.77
CA PRO A 163 4.27 20.42 -17.20
C PRO A 163 4.31 21.58 -16.20
N VAL A 164 5.53 21.93 -15.76
CA VAL A 164 5.80 23.18 -15.05
C VAL A 164 5.41 24.33 -15.98
N THR A 165 4.23 24.89 -15.81
CA THR A 165 3.88 26.18 -16.44
C THR A 165 4.68 27.25 -15.70
N PRO A 166 5.69 27.89 -16.32
CA PRO A 166 6.34 29.02 -15.68
C PRO A 166 5.30 30.14 -15.53
N ARG A 167 5.16 30.64 -14.30
CA ARG A 167 4.48 31.91 -14.02
C ARG A 167 5.42 33.07 -14.32
#